data_AF-A0A429GR10-F1
#
_entry.id   AF-A0A429GR10-F1
#
_cell.length_a   1.000
_cell.length_b   1.000
_cell.length_c   1.000
_cell.angle_alpha   90.00
_cell.angle_beta   90.00
_cell.angle_gamma   90.00
#
_symmetry.space_group_name_H-M   'P 1'
#
loop_
_entity.id
_entity.type
_entity.pdbx_description
1 polymer ?
#
loop_
_entity_poly.entity_id
_entity_poly.type
_entity_poly.pdbx_seq_one_letter_code
_entity_poly.pdbx_strand_id
1 'polypeptide(L)'
;MKSIVLLILSGIYWIFVKLGEYLFKFLSSFHRESKEITQVFERLSKISDNLMPAYEGSILLKPFRPFVRRYGLLSHYLLVPLLTAAYIVLALMSSVPFPFLYSLVEGIILWIIAVMIYCFSSMIAEDLSKRLDPRKVNDLEIAYFSLPLLLAGIIILIYNYMNIGSLPVLSPELRSHNVVWMIGYDLYLIGISLFTSSLVSLYLSGRVSKSFLYEYSAIAILLTVIVTFPSGFRLDVFTALVPIITVLWFRRIVKARHIILYLLLPLFLIFVGQKYILMLRAGAQTDIWYILVSRAGFTLYSLSLIIRSFGPWGISYGEILFLNPILTILGIPRLLIGPFLGSVIVGIPSSYTSTFIGPIWVDFGIIGLILLPLIFGSITGAYYSLAVRGSSVSLALYSILLSCMLVWIESGPVHPYLYIPFFLTVLLIPLISRRRSVGD
;
A
#
# COMPACT_ATOMS: atom_id res chain seq x y z
N MET A 1 13.88 33.82 -6.49
CA MET A 1 12.86 32.96 -5.85
C MET A 1 13.26 31.48 -5.74
N LYS A 2 13.69 30.78 -6.81
CA LYS A 2 14.13 29.35 -6.73
C LYS A 2 15.20 29.07 -5.66
N SER A 3 16.13 30.02 -5.45
CA SER A 3 17.22 29.89 -4.46
C SER A 3 16.72 29.92 -3.00
N ILE A 4 15.76 30.79 -2.67
CA ILE A 4 15.27 30.95 -1.28
C ILE A 4 14.43 29.74 -0.83
N VAL A 5 13.55 29.23 -1.71
CA VAL A 5 12.73 28.05 -1.38
C VAL A 5 13.62 26.82 -1.18
N LEU A 6 14.63 26.61 -2.03
CA LEU A 6 15.59 25.52 -1.87
C LEU A 6 16.42 25.67 -0.59
N LEU A 7 16.81 26.89 -0.21
CA LEU A 7 17.49 27.19 1.04
C LEU A 7 16.62 26.85 2.27
N ILE A 8 15.34 27.24 2.25
CA ILE A 8 14.38 26.93 3.32
C ILE A 8 14.17 25.41 3.43
N LEU A 9 13.92 24.73 2.30
CA LEU A 9 13.76 23.27 2.28
C LEU A 9 15.02 22.54 2.74
N SER A 10 16.19 23.01 2.34
CA SER A 10 17.48 22.50 2.83
C SER A 10 17.65 22.73 4.33
N GLY A 11 17.24 23.90 4.85
CA GLY A 11 17.26 24.20 6.28
C GLY A 11 16.37 23.25 7.07
N ILE A 12 15.13 23.06 6.62
CA ILE A 12 14.18 22.11 7.23
C ILE A 12 14.73 20.69 7.20
N TYR A 13 15.30 20.25 6.07
CA TYR A 13 15.94 18.95 5.94
C TYR A 13 17.03 18.73 7.01
N TRP A 14 17.95 19.68 7.17
CA TRP A 14 19.03 19.55 8.15
C TRP A 14 18.55 19.60 9.60
N ILE A 15 17.47 20.35 9.89
CA ILE A 15 16.81 20.32 11.20
C ILE A 15 16.27 18.91 11.49
N PHE A 16 15.57 18.32 10.51
CA PHE A 16 15.04 16.95 10.63
C PHE A 16 16.17 15.93 10.82
N VAL A 17 17.25 16.02 10.05
CA VAL A 17 18.39 15.11 10.18
C VAL A 17 19.04 15.23 11.58
N LYS A 18 19.26 16.44 12.09
CA LYS A 18 19.85 16.62 13.44
C LYS A 18 18.94 16.11 14.56
N LEU A 19 17.64 16.40 14.48
CA LEU A 19 16.66 15.88 15.44
C LEU A 19 16.61 14.35 15.38
N GLY A 20 16.60 13.80 14.18
CA GLY A 20 16.62 12.37 13.92
C GLY A 20 17.86 11.67 14.46
N GLU A 21 19.03 12.29 14.36
CA GLU A 21 20.26 11.77 14.95
C GLU A 21 20.14 11.62 16.47
N TYR A 22 19.63 12.65 17.16
CA TYR A 22 19.41 12.61 18.60
C TYR A 22 18.42 11.51 19.00
N LEU A 23 17.30 11.43 18.27
CA LEU A 23 16.28 10.39 18.49
C LEU A 23 16.81 8.99 18.21
N PHE A 24 17.62 8.80 17.17
CA PHE A 24 18.22 7.51 16.85
C PHE A 24 19.20 7.06 17.93
N LYS A 25 20.06 7.98 18.41
CA LYS A 25 20.95 7.73 19.55
C LYS A 25 20.16 7.37 20.80
N PHE A 26 19.08 8.10 21.08
CA PHE A 26 18.18 7.80 22.19
C PHE A 26 17.55 6.41 22.05
N LEU A 27 16.98 6.04 20.89
CA LEU A 27 16.42 4.70 20.68
C LEU A 27 17.48 3.60 20.83
N SER A 28 18.68 3.84 20.30
CA SER A 28 19.78 2.88 20.38
C SER A 28 20.28 2.65 21.81
N SER A 29 20.09 3.61 22.73
CA SER A 29 20.52 3.45 24.13
C SER A 29 19.61 2.54 24.95
N PHE A 30 18.35 2.36 24.53
CA PHE A 30 17.44 1.38 25.13
C PHE A 30 17.65 -0.04 24.60
N HIS A 31 18.30 -0.18 23.44
CA HIS A 31 18.59 -1.49 22.89
C HIS A 31 19.60 -2.22 23.77
N ARG A 32 19.18 -3.36 24.30
CA ARG A 32 20.06 -4.38 24.86
C ARG A 32 19.94 -5.60 23.96
N GLU A 33 21.06 -6.19 23.56
CA GLU A 33 21.02 -7.41 22.76
C GLU A 33 20.27 -8.51 23.50
N SER A 34 18.98 -8.68 23.19
CA SER A 34 18.15 -9.73 23.76
C SER A 34 18.16 -10.96 22.86
N LYS A 35 18.69 -12.06 23.40
CA LYS A 35 18.57 -13.39 22.77
C LYS A 35 17.10 -13.85 22.74
N GLU A 36 16.26 -13.39 23.66
CA GLU A 36 14.87 -13.85 23.81
C GLU A 36 13.99 -13.36 22.65
N ILE A 37 14.11 -12.07 22.27
CA ILE A 37 13.38 -11.51 21.12
C ILE A 37 13.77 -12.25 19.83
N THR A 38 15.06 -12.51 19.66
CA THR A 38 15.58 -13.27 18.51
C THR A 38 14.99 -14.69 18.50
N GLN A 39 14.95 -15.36 19.66
CA GLN A 39 14.36 -16.70 19.79
C GLN A 39 12.85 -16.71 19.51
N VAL A 40 12.10 -15.69 19.92
CA VAL A 40 10.66 -15.57 19.62
C VAL A 40 10.45 -15.44 18.11
N PHE A 41 11.20 -14.56 17.43
CA PHE A 41 11.14 -14.44 15.97
C PHE A 41 11.49 -15.77 15.27
N GLU A 42 12.50 -16.48 15.76
CA GLU A 42 12.89 -17.78 15.22
C GLU A 42 11.86 -18.88 15.47
N ARG A 43 11.19 -18.89 16.63
CA ARG A 43 10.08 -19.81 16.92
C ARG A 43 8.86 -19.53 16.02
N LEU A 44 8.47 -18.27 15.87
CA LEU A 44 7.41 -17.87 14.94
C LEU A 44 7.77 -18.26 13.50
N SER A 45 9.05 -18.15 13.15
CA SER A 45 9.57 -18.62 11.86
C SER A 45 9.39 -20.14 11.71
N LYS A 46 9.69 -20.96 12.74
CA LYS A 46 9.49 -22.42 12.69
C LYS A 46 8.03 -22.83 12.46
N ILE A 47 7.06 -22.11 13.03
CA ILE A 47 5.63 -22.38 12.78
C ILE A 47 5.29 -22.25 11.29
N SER A 48 5.83 -21.21 10.65
CA SER A 48 5.69 -21.01 9.22
C SER A 48 6.36 -22.11 8.39
N ASP A 49 7.48 -22.67 8.86
CA ASP A 49 8.19 -23.77 8.20
C ASP A 49 7.36 -25.06 8.15
N ASN A 50 6.53 -25.31 9.16
CA ASN A 50 5.68 -26.49 9.24
C ASN A 50 4.50 -26.47 8.25
N LEU A 51 4.15 -25.31 7.70
CA LEU A 51 3.10 -25.17 6.67
C LEU A 51 3.63 -25.43 5.24
N MET A 52 4.94 -25.62 5.08
CA MET A 52 5.67 -25.73 3.81
C MET A 52 5.36 -26.98 2.95
N PRO A 53 5.18 -28.19 3.51
CA PRO A 53 4.94 -29.39 2.72
C PRO A 53 3.72 -29.27 1.79
N ALA A 54 2.72 -28.47 2.18
CA ALA A 54 1.52 -28.20 1.39
C ALA A 54 1.77 -27.36 0.12
N TYR A 55 2.74 -26.43 0.16
CA TYR A 55 3.09 -25.58 -1.01
C TYR A 55 3.94 -26.35 -2.03
N GLU A 56 4.98 -27.05 -1.57
CA GLU A 56 5.89 -27.78 -2.45
C GLU A 56 5.25 -29.03 -3.06
N GLY A 57 4.25 -29.60 -2.40
CA GLY A 57 3.42 -30.68 -2.93
C GLY A 57 2.28 -30.23 -3.86
N SER A 58 1.97 -28.93 -3.93
CA SER A 58 0.81 -28.45 -4.69
C SER A 58 1.04 -28.51 -6.20
N ILE A 59 0.20 -29.29 -6.89
CA ILE A 59 0.13 -29.39 -8.36
C ILE A 59 -0.32 -28.05 -8.96
N LEU A 60 -1.29 -27.39 -8.32
CA LEU A 60 -1.84 -26.10 -8.78
C LEU A 60 -0.80 -24.98 -8.80
N LEU A 61 0.16 -25.00 -7.88
CA LEU A 61 1.19 -23.97 -7.77
C LEU A 61 2.45 -24.27 -8.59
N LYS A 62 2.55 -25.44 -9.23
CA LYS A 62 3.71 -25.85 -10.05
C LYS A 62 4.04 -24.87 -11.19
N PRO A 63 3.06 -24.33 -11.96
CA PRO A 63 3.35 -23.37 -13.04
C PRO A 63 3.94 -22.05 -12.55
N PHE A 64 3.65 -21.65 -11.31
CA PHE A 64 4.12 -20.39 -10.73
C PHE A 64 5.53 -20.48 -10.15
N ARG A 65 6.07 -21.69 -9.90
CA ARG A 65 7.39 -21.88 -9.27
C ARG A 65 8.55 -21.19 -10.01
N PRO A 66 8.66 -21.25 -11.36
CA PRO A 66 9.73 -20.55 -12.08
C PRO A 66 9.66 -19.02 -11.89
N PHE A 67 8.46 -18.45 -11.93
CA PHE A 67 8.25 -17.02 -11.72
C PHE A 67 8.54 -16.61 -10.28
N VAL A 68 8.08 -17.38 -9.29
CA VAL A 68 8.36 -17.13 -7.87
C VAL A 68 9.86 -17.22 -7.60
N ARG A 69 10.59 -18.12 -8.25
CA ARG A 69 12.06 -18.19 -8.15
C ARG A 69 12.74 -16.97 -8.77
N ARG A 70 12.23 -16.47 -9.90
CA ARG A 70 12.82 -15.34 -10.63
C ARG A 70 12.57 -13.99 -9.97
N TYR A 71 11.31 -13.69 -9.64
CA TYR A 71 10.89 -12.37 -9.17
C TYR A 71 10.59 -12.33 -7.66
N GLY A 72 10.33 -13.49 -7.06
CA GLY A 72 9.89 -13.59 -5.68
C GLY A 72 8.38 -13.39 -5.51
N LEU A 73 7.80 -13.99 -4.45
CA LEU A 73 6.36 -14.01 -4.17
C LEU A 73 5.72 -12.61 -4.03
N LEU A 74 6.39 -11.64 -3.40
CA LEU A 74 5.88 -10.25 -3.29
C LEU A 74 6.35 -9.33 -4.43
N SER A 75 6.80 -9.89 -5.55
CA SER A 75 6.95 -9.06 -6.75
C SER A 75 5.57 -8.61 -7.24
N HIS A 76 5.46 -7.35 -7.64
CA HIS A 76 4.23 -6.82 -8.24
C HIS A 76 3.80 -7.63 -9.49
N TYR A 77 4.74 -8.25 -10.22
CA TYR A 77 4.46 -9.14 -11.35
C TYR A 77 3.63 -10.38 -11.00
N LEU A 78 3.69 -10.85 -9.76
CA LEU A 78 2.96 -12.03 -9.30
C LEU A 78 1.85 -11.66 -8.33
N LEU A 79 2.18 -10.80 -7.37
CA LEU A 79 1.28 -10.49 -6.26
C LEU A 79 0.03 -9.75 -6.73
N VAL A 80 0.18 -8.76 -7.63
CA VAL A 80 -0.96 -7.99 -8.15
C VAL A 80 -1.90 -8.91 -8.96
N PRO A 81 -1.43 -9.65 -10.00
CA PRO A 81 -2.30 -10.56 -10.74
C PRO A 81 -2.93 -11.67 -9.89
N LEU A 82 -2.16 -12.27 -8.97
CA LEU A 82 -2.65 -13.37 -8.13
C LEU A 82 -3.72 -12.90 -7.17
N LEU A 83 -3.53 -11.73 -6.54
CA LEU A 83 -4.55 -11.16 -5.66
C LEU A 83 -5.76 -10.68 -6.46
N THR A 84 -5.60 -10.11 -7.65
CA THR A 84 -6.74 -9.79 -8.53
C THR A 84 -7.53 -11.05 -8.89
N ALA A 85 -6.86 -12.13 -9.30
CA ALA A 85 -7.52 -13.39 -9.63
C ALA A 85 -8.24 -14.00 -8.41
N ALA A 86 -7.57 -14.04 -7.25
CA ALA A 86 -8.17 -14.51 -6.01
C ALA A 86 -9.40 -13.66 -5.63
N TYR A 87 -9.32 -12.34 -5.81
CA TYR A 87 -10.42 -11.44 -5.51
C TYR A 87 -11.61 -11.64 -6.45
N ILE A 88 -11.38 -11.85 -7.76
CA ILE A 88 -12.42 -12.18 -8.74
C ILE A 88 -13.09 -13.51 -8.36
N VAL A 89 -12.31 -14.54 -8.01
CA VAL A 89 -12.86 -15.83 -7.57
C VAL A 89 -13.74 -15.66 -6.33
N LEU A 90 -13.24 -14.97 -5.29
CA LEU A 90 -14.04 -14.68 -4.09
C LEU A 90 -15.30 -13.88 -4.41
N ALA A 91 -15.23 -12.95 -5.35
CA ALA A 91 -16.39 -12.16 -5.78
C ALA A 91 -17.44 -13.01 -6.49
N LEU A 92 -17.02 -13.96 -7.33
CA LEU A 92 -17.92 -14.87 -8.04
C LEU A 92 -18.53 -15.94 -7.12
N MET A 93 -17.87 -16.27 -6.01
CA MET A 93 -18.41 -17.14 -4.95
C MET A 93 -19.41 -16.43 -4.03
N SER A 94 -19.54 -15.11 -4.14
CA SER A 94 -20.44 -14.31 -3.32
C SER A 94 -21.89 -14.53 -3.69
N SER A 95 -22.79 -14.43 -2.71
CA SER A 95 -24.25 -14.46 -2.90
C SER A 95 -24.83 -13.13 -3.39
N VAL A 96 -23.98 -12.10 -3.61
CA VAL A 96 -24.43 -10.80 -4.17
C VAL A 96 -24.98 -11.02 -5.58
N PRO A 97 -26.20 -10.56 -5.89
CA PRO A 97 -26.81 -10.79 -7.19
C PRO A 97 -26.10 -9.97 -8.27
N PHE A 98 -25.83 -10.60 -9.42
CA PHE A 98 -25.28 -9.94 -10.61
C PHE A 98 -26.34 -9.87 -11.73
N PRO A 99 -27.26 -8.89 -11.68
CA PRO A 99 -28.36 -8.81 -12.65
C PRO A 99 -27.89 -8.51 -14.09
N PHE A 100 -26.66 -8.02 -14.28
CA PHE A 100 -26.12 -7.64 -15.59
C PHE A 100 -24.89 -8.47 -15.95
N LEU A 101 -25.12 -9.72 -16.37
CA LEU A 101 -24.05 -10.68 -16.69
C LEU A 101 -23.10 -10.18 -17.78
N TYR A 102 -23.61 -9.48 -18.80
CA TYR A 102 -22.76 -8.93 -19.87
C TYR A 102 -21.76 -7.90 -19.32
N SER A 103 -22.25 -6.89 -18.58
CA SER A 103 -21.41 -5.85 -17.98
C SER A 103 -20.47 -6.40 -16.90
N LEU A 104 -20.87 -7.48 -16.21
CA LEU A 104 -20.00 -8.21 -15.30
C LEU A 104 -18.80 -8.81 -16.04
N VAL A 105 -19.06 -9.57 -17.10
CA VAL A 105 -18.01 -10.23 -17.90
C VAL A 105 -17.10 -9.17 -18.54
N GLU A 106 -17.68 -8.11 -19.10
CA GLU A 106 -16.93 -6.97 -19.64
C GLU A 106 -16.01 -6.34 -18.57
N GLY A 107 -16.54 -6.05 -17.38
CA GLY A 107 -15.76 -5.50 -16.27
C GLY A 107 -14.60 -6.42 -15.84
N ILE A 108 -14.82 -7.74 -15.79
CA ILE A 108 -13.76 -8.71 -15.48
C ILE A 108 -12.67 -8.69 -16.56
N ILE A 109 -13.07 -8.72 -17.84
CA ILE A 109 -12.12 -8.70 -18.97
C ILE A 109 -11.29 -7.41 -18.93
N LEU A 110 -11.94 -6.25 -18.78
CA LEU A 110 -11.28 -4.96 -18.69
C LEU A 110 -10.30 -4.90 -17.50
N TRP A 111 -10.67 -5.49 -16.36
CA TRP A 111 -9.79 -5.56 -15.20
C TRP A 111 -8.55 -6.42 -15.46
N ILE A 112 -8.72 -7.60 -16.07
CA ILE A 112 -7.61 -8.47 -16.46
C ILE A 112 -6.70 -7.74 -17.44
N ILE A 113 -7.26 -7.07 -18.45
CA ILE A 113 -6.49 -6.27 -19.42
C ILE A 113 -5.69 -5.18 -18.72
N ALA A 114 -6.31 -4.40 -17.83
CA ALA A 114 -5.61 -3.34 -17.08
C ALA A 114 -4.43 -3.89 -16.27
N VAL A 115 -4.60 -5.04 -15.61
CA VAL A 115 -3.52 -5.70 -14.86
C VAL A 115 -2.41 -6.21 -15.78
N MET A 116 -2.75 -6.75 -16.96
CA MET A 116 -1.76 -7.15 -17.96
C MET A 116 -0.96 -5.95 -18.48
N ILE A 117 -1.62 -4.83 -18.79
CA ILE A 117 -0.97 -3.57 -19.22
C ILE A 117 -0.02 -3.07 -18.13
N TYR A 118 -0.47 -3.07 -16.86
CA TYR A 118 0.37 -2.71 -15.71
C TYR A 118 1.62 -3.58 -15.61
N CYS A 119 1.49 -4.91 -15.72
CA CYS A 119 2.63 -5.81 -15.64
C CYS A 119 3.59 -5.60 -16.82
N PHE A 120 3.05 -5.48 -18.03
CA PHE A 120 3.82 -5.29 -19.25
C PHE A 120 4.61 -3.98 -19.24
N SER A 121 3.97 -2.86 -18.89
CA SER A 121 4.65 -1.57 -18.80
C SER A 121 5.72 -1.55 -17.71
N SER A 122 5.48 -2.23 -16.60
CA SER A 122 6.48 -2.39 -15.54
C SER A 122 7.71 -3.17 -16.01
N MET A 123 7.53 -4.26 -16.78
CA MET A 123 8.64 -5.01 -17.35
C MET A 123 9.49 -4.16 -18.30
N ILE A 124 8.85 -3.35 -19.15
CA ILE A 124 9.54 -2.43 -20.06
C ILE A 124 10.32 -1.39 -19.25
N ALA A 125 9.68 -0.77 -18.27
CA ALA A 125 10.32 0.27 -17.46
C ALA A 125 11.46 -0.26 -16.60
N GLU A 126 11.37 -1.50 -16.11
CA GLU A 126 12.47 -2.17 -15.41
C GLU A 126 13.71 -2.26 -16.31
N ASP A 127 13.50 -2.69 -17.57
CA ASP A 127 14.57 -2.85 -18.56
C ASP A 127 15.17 -1.50 -18.98
N LEU A 128 14.34 -0.50 -19.29
CA LEU A 128 14.78 0.85 -19.60
C LEU A 128 15.57 1.47 -18.44
N SER A 129 15.13 1.20 -17.20
CA SER A 129 15.77 1.73 -16.00
C SER A 129 17.13 1.12 -15.72
N LYS A 130 17.51 0.00 -16.34
CA LYS A 130 18.88 -0.55 -16.24
C LYS A 130 19.95 0.44 -16.70
N ARG A 131 19.58 1.41 -17.54
CA ARG A 131 20.44 2.50 -18.02
C ARG A 131 20.64 3.63 -17.00
N LEU A 132 19.91 3.61 -15.89
CA LEU A 132 20.01 4.58 -14.80
C LEU A 132 20.81 4.00 -13.66
N ASP A 133 21.81 4.69 -13.14
CA ASP A 133 22.48 4.26 -11.90
C ASP A 133 21.80 4.89 -10.69
N PRO A 134 21.54 4.10 -9.62
CA PRO A 134 21.05 4.65 -8.37
C PRO A 134 22.12 5.56 -7.77
N ARG A 135 21.75 6.79 -7.41
CA ARG A 135 22.65 7.67 -6.66
C ARG A 135 22.88 7.05 -5.29
N LYS A 136 24.15 7.00 -4.87
CA LYS A 136 24.48 6.66 -3.48
C LYS A 136 23.94 7.76 -2.58
N VAL A 137 23.00 7.39 -1.72
CA VAL A 137 22.48 8.25 -0.65
C VAL A 137 23.02 7.70 0.66
N ASN A 138 23.29 8.56 1.63
CA ASN A 138 23.71 8.13 2.95
C ASN A 138 22.50 7.54 3.70
N ASP A 139 22.46 6.20 3.83
CA ASP A 139 21.35 5.50 4.48
C ASP A 139 21.16 5.93 5.94
N LEU A 140 22.22 6.37 6.62
CA LEU A 140 22.13 6.87 7.98
C LEU A 140 21.42 8.23 8.04
N GLU A 141 21.69 9.12 7.07
CA GLU A 141 20.96 10.39 6.95
C GLU A 141 19.49 10.16 6.62
N ILE A 142 19.17 9.19 5.76
CA ILE A 142 17.79 8.80 5.47
C ILE A 142 17.10 8.30 6.75
N ALA A 143 17.78 7.45 7.52
CA ALA A 143 17.25 6.95 8.78
C ALA A 143 16.94 8.11 9.74
N TYR A 144 17.87 9.06 9.88
CA TYR A 144 17.67 10.26 10.70
C TYR A 144 16.51 11.12 10.19
N PHE A 145 16.45 11.41 8.89
CA PHE A 145 15.35 12.19 8.33
C PHE A 145 13.97 11.52 8.51
N SER A 146 13.92 10.20 8.39
CA SER A 146 12.67 9.44 8.45
C SER A 146 12.04 9.35 9.84
N LEU A 147 12.86 9.45 10.90
CA LEU A 147 12.40 9.25 12.28
C LEU A 147 11.52 10.41 12.80
N PRO A 148 11.87 11.69 12.62
CA PRO A 148 10.96 12.81 12.91
C PRO A 148 9.68 12.78 12.06
N LEU A 149 9.74 12.35 10.79
CA LEU A 149 8.54 12.20 9.96
C LEU A 149 7.60 11.15 10.56
N LEU A 150 8.15 9.99 10.95
CA LEU A 150 7.41 8.92 11.61
C LEU A 150 6.73 9.43 12.90
N LEU A 151 7.48 10.13 13.76
CA LEU A 151 6.94 10.68 15.01
C LEU A 151 5.91 11.78 14.79
N ALA A 152 6.14 12.69 13.84
CA ALA A 152 5.17 13.71 13.47
C ALA A 152 3.87 13.08 13.00
N GLY A 153 3.94 12.05 12.15
CA GLY A 153 2.77 11.30 11.70
C GLY A 153 1.99 10.68 12.86
N ILE A 154 2.68 10.03 13.81
CA ILE A 154 2.06 9.45 15.00
C ILE A 154 1.37 10.52 15.85
N ILE A 155 2.05 11.63 16.15
CA ILE A 155 1.53 12.71 16.98
C ILE A 155 0.28 13.32 16.33
N ILE A 156 0.31 13.57 15.03
CA ILE A 156 -0.83 14.13 14.29
C ILE A 156 -2.02 13.16 14.27
N LEU A 157 -1.77 11.86 14.10
CA LEU A 157 -2.84 10.86 14.13
C LEU A 157 -3.47 10.75 15.53
N ILE A 158 -2.67 10.74 16.59
CA ILE A 158 -3.16 10.76 17.98
C ILE A 158 -3.99 12.02 18.22
N TYR A 159 -3.45 13.19 17.86
CA TYR A 159 -4.15 14.46 17.96
C TYR A 159 -5.49 14.45 17.21
N ASN A 160 -5.51 13.86 16.01
CA ASN A 160 -6.74 13.72 15.24
C ASN A 160 -7.79 12.87 15.96
N TYR A 161 -7.42 11.72 16.53
CA TYR A 161 -8.37 10.89 17.29
C TYR A 161 -8.85 11.59 18.57
N MET A 162 -7.98 12.35 19.24
CA MET A 162 -8.37 13.18 20.38
C MET A 162 -9.38 14.27 19.98
N ASN A 163 -9.18 14.91 18.83
CA ASN A 163 -10.09 15.93 18.31
C ASN A 163 -11.45 15.36 17.90
N ILE A 164 -11.50 14.13 17.38
CA ILE A 164 -12.76 13.45 17.07
C ILE A 164 -13.54 13.09 18.35
N GLY A 165 -12.86 12.96 19.49
CA GLY A 165 -13.47 12.69 20.80
C GLY A 165 -13.89 11.24 21.03
N SER A 166 -13.63 10.34 20.08
CA SER A 166 -13.85 8.89 20.18
C SER A 166 -12.98 8.16 19.14
N LEU A 167 -12.90 6.83 19.24
CA LEU A 167 -12.20 5.98 18.27
C LEU A 167 -13.16 5.57 17.14
N PRO A 168 -12.91 5.95 15.87
CA PRO A 168 -13.78 5.60 14.74
C PRO A 168 -13.99 4.09 14.50
N VAL A 169 -13.10 3.24 15.02
CA VAL A 169 -13.30 1.78 15.04
C VAL A 169 -14.49 1.37 15.91
N LEU A 170 -14.72 2.07 17.03
CA LEU A 170 -15.83 1.85 17.98
C LEU A 170 -17.07 2.66 17.63
N SER A 171 -16.92 3.79 16.94
CA SER A 171 -18.02 4.66 16.50
C SER A 171 -17.93 4.86 14.98
N PRO A 172 -18.51 3.95 14.17
CA PRO A 172 -18.39 3.97 12.71
C PRO A 172 -18.87 5.26 12.06
N GLU A 173 -19.77 5.98 12.72
CA GLU A 173 -20.35 7.25 12.28
C GLU A 173 -19.30 8.36 12.21
N LEU A 174 -18.23 8.25 13.01
CA LEU A 174 -17.13 9.23 13.08
C LEU A 174 -16.00 8.92 12.11
N ARG A 175 -16.14 7.87 11.29
CA ARG A 175 -15.12 7.50 10.29
C ARG A 175 -15.01 8.58 9.23
N SER A 176 -13.92 9.31 9.30
CA SER A 176 -13.57 10.31 8.30
C SER A 176 -12.07 10.32 8.11
N HIS A 177 -11.64 10.34 6.85
CA HIS A 177 -10.29 10.74 6.49
C HIS A 177 -10.34 12.26 6.30
N ASN A 178 -10.15 13.02 7.38
CA ASN A 178 -10.04 14.48 7.29
C ASN A 178 -8.60 14.89 6.91
N VAL A 179 -8.39 16.17 6.60
CA VAL A 179 -7.07 16.68 6.16
C VAL A 179 -5.96 16.38 7.18
N VAL A 180 -6.24 16.57 8.47
CA VAL A 180 -5.28 16.34 9.56
C VAL A 180 -4.87 14.86 9.60
N TRP A 181 -5.84 13.95 9.51
CA TRP A 181 -5.59 12.51 9.44
C TRP A 181 -4.77 12.15 8.21
N MET A 182 -5.10 12.68 7.03
CA MET A 182 -4.37 12.38 5.80
C MET A 182 -2.91 12.80 5.89
N ILE A 183 -2.64 14.03 6.36
CA ILE A 183 -1.27 14.53 6.54
C ILE A 183 -0.52 13.64 7.53
N GLY A 184 -1.13 13.32 8.68
CA GLY A 184 -0.52 12.45 9.69
C GLY A 184 -0.22 11.05 9.13
N TYR A 185 -1.15 10.48 8.36
CA TYR A 185 -1.02 9.17 7.75
C TYR A 185 0.07 9.14 6.67
N ASP A 186 0.18 10.16 5.83
CA ASP A 186 1.19 10.22 4.77
C ASP A 186 2.60 10.39 5.33
N LEU A 187 2.75 11.25 6.35
CA LEU A 187 4.02 11.40 7.07
C LEU A 187 4.42 10.08 7.76
N TYR A 188 3.45 9.40 8.37
CA TYR A 188 3.65 8.09 8.99
C TYR A 188 4.11 7.05 7.96
N LEU A 189 3.38 6.92 6.85
CA LEU A 189 3.64 5.93 5.80
C LEU A 189 5.00 6.15 5.12
N ILE A 190 5.34 7.39 4.81
CA ILE A 190 6.64 7.75 4.22
C ILE A 190 7.76 7.51 5.25
N GLY A 191 7.57 7.98 6.48
CA GLY A 191 8.53 7.84 7.57
C GLY A 191 8.85 6.36 7.88
N ILE A 192 7.82 5.53 8.08
CA ILE A 192 8.02 4.12 8.43
C ILE A 192 8.69 3.33 7.30
N SER A 193 8.33 3.61 6.04
CA SER A 193 8.89 2.92 4.89
C SER A 193 10.36 3.29 4.66
N LEU A 194 10.70 4.59 4.74
CA LEU A 194 12.08 5.06 4.64
C LEU A 194 12.94 4.56 5.81
N PHE A 195 12.40 4.59 7.04
CA PHE A 195 13.14 4.13 8.22
C PHE A 195 13.41 2.62 8.17
N THR A 196 12.39 1.82 7.81
CA THR A 196 12.56 0.37 7.63
C THR A 196 13.59 0.07 6.55
N SER A 197 13.50 0.73 5.39
CA SER A 197 14.43 0.44 4.29
C SER A 197 15.87 0.89 4.57
N SER A 198 16.06 2.01 5.26
CA SER A 198 17.39 2.47 5.66
C SER A 198 17.99 1.57 6.74
N LEU A 199 17.22 1.15 7.75
CA LEU A 199 17.66 0.20 8.76
C LEU A 199 18.10 -1.14 8.18
N VAL A 200 17.34 -1.68 7.21
CA VAL A 200 17.74 -2.90 6.52
C VAL A 200 19.06 -2.70 5.76
N SER A 201 19.27 -1.55 5.12
CA SER A 201 20.54 -1.25 4.44
C SER A 201 21.72 -1.11 5.42
N LEU A 202 21.49 -0.46 6.57
CA LEU A 202 22.47 -0.34 7.65
C LEU A 202 22.82 -1.70 8.26
N TYR A 203 21.84 -2.59 8.41
CA TYR A 203 22.07 -3.98 8.80
C TYR A 203 22.92 -4.73 7.78
N LEU A 204 22.58 -4.66 6.49
CA LEU A 204 23.33 -5.35 5.43
C LEU A 204 24.78 -4.84 5.28
N SER A 205 25.04 -3.59 5.68
CA SER A 205 26.39 -3.01 5.73
C SER A 205 27.11 -3.23 7.07
N GLY A 206 26.53 -4.01 7.99
CA GLY A 206 27.13 -4.36 9.27
C GLY A 206 27.14 -3.24 10.32
N ARG A 207 26.41 -2.14 10.09
CA ARG A 207 26.33 -0.99 11.01
C ARG A 207 25.29 -1.14 12.11
N VAL A 208 24.35 -2.08 11.93
CA VAL A 208 23.25 -2.36 12.86
C VAL A 208 23.18 -3.87 13.10
N SER A 209 22.94 -4.28 14.35
CA SER A 209 22.84 -5.70 14.70
C SER A 209 21.54 -6.33 14.18
N LYS A 210 21.55 -7.65 14.00
CA LYS A 210 20.35 -8.40 13.59
C LYS A 210 19.23 -8.28 14.64
N SER A 211 19.61 -8.29 15.92
CA SER A 211 18.67 -8.20 17.05
C SER A 211 17.93 -6.86 17.03
N PHE A 212 18.66 -5.75 16.84
CA PHE A 212 18.07 -4.42 16.73
C PHE A 212 17.05 -4.32 15.58
N LEU A 213 17.39 -4.87 14.40
CA LEU A 213 16.48 -4.86 13.26
C LEU A 213 15.18 -5.62 13.54
N TYR A 214 15.25 -6.78 14.20
CA TYR A 214 14.07 -7.59 14.54
C TYR A 214 13.22 -6.96 15.62
N GLU A 215 13.83 -6.41 16.68
CA GLU A 215 13.15 -5.66 17.71
C GLU A 215 12.41 -4.46 17.11
N TYR A 216 13.11 -3.65 16.30
CA TYR A 216 12.50 -2.56 15.56
C TYR A 216 11.34 -3.02 14.69
N SER A 217 11.51 -4.10 13.93
CA SER A 217 10.46 -4.59 13.01
C SER A 217 9.20 -5.00 13.77
N ALA A 218 9.34 -5.67 14.93
CA ALA A 218 8.18 -5.99 15.77
C ALA A 218 7.51 -4.74 16.34
N ILE A 219 8.29 -3.78 16.84
CA ILE A 219 7.76 -2.51 17.34
C ILE A 219 7.04 -1.76 16.22
N ALA A 220 7.63 -1.70 15.03
CA ALA A 220 7.06 -1.04 13.85
C ALA A 220 5.71 -1.66 13.46
N ILE A 221 5.62 -3.00 13.41
CA ILE A 221 4.36 -3.71 13.11
C ILE A 221 3.32 -3.42 14.20
N LEU A 222 3.67 -3.54 15.47
CA LEU A 222 2.76 -3.29 16.58
C LEU A 222 2.26 -1.85 16.59
N LEU A 223 3.18 -0.89 16.44
CA LEU A 223 2.89 0.54 16.40
C LEU A 223 2.01 0.89 15.21
N THR A 224 2.24 0.26 14.06
CA THR A 224 1.37 0.42 12.88
C THR A 224 -0.05 0.03 13.22
N VAL A 225 -0.27 -1.14 13.81
CA VAL A 225 -1.61 -1.58 14.22
C VAL A 225 -2.21 -0.57 15.22
N ILE A 226 -1.48 -0.19 16.27
CA ILE A 226 -1.98 0.72 17.31
C ILE A 226 -2.40 2.09 16.75
N VAL A 227 -1.63 2.64 15.82
CA VAL A 227 -1.85 4.01 15.30
C VAL A 227 -2.90 4.03 14.19
N THR A 228 -3.01 2.96 13.40
CA THR A 228 -3.91 2.92 12.23
C THR A 228 -5.24 2.20 12.50
N PHE A 229 -5.27 1.18 13.35
CA PHE A 229 -6.50 0.44 13.68
C PHE A 229 -7.64 1.33 14.23
N PRO A 230 -7.38 2.37 15.05
CA PRO A 230 -8.42 3.28 15.51
C PRO A 230 -9.20 3.96 14.40
N SER A 231 -8.64 4.14 13.20
CA SER A 231 -9.34 4.75 12.05
C SER A 231 -10.60 3.99 11.65
N GLY A 232 -10.70 2.71 12.02
CA GLY A 232 -11.82 1.87 11.63
C GLY A 232 -11.83 1.53 10.14
N PHE A 233 -10.74 1.77 9.41
CA PHE A 233 -10.58 1.29 8.05
C PHE A 233 -9.45 0.26 7.99
N ARG A 234 -9.81 -1.00 7.72
CA ARG A 234 -8.86 -2.10 7.52
C ARG A 234 -7.77 -1.83 6.47
N LEU A 235 -8.10 -1.04 5.44
CA LEU A 235 -7.19 -0.71 4.36
C LEU A 235 -6.09 0.22 4.84
N ASP A 236 -6.32 1.02 5.88
CA ASP A 236 -5.30 1.89 6.48
C ASP A 236 -4.26 1.06 7.23
N VAL A 237 -4.68 0.01 7.93
CA VAL A 237 -3.76 -0.93 8.58
C VAL A 237 -2.94 -1.68 7.53
N PHE A 238 -3.63 -2.21 6.51
CA PHE A 238 -3.01 -2.92 5.40
C PHE A 238 -1.96 -2.07 4.69
N THR A 239 -2.33 -0.83 4.34
CA THR A 239 -1.49 0.05 3.54
C THR A 239 -0.17 0.37 4.25
N ALA A 240 -0.19 0.48 5.58
CA ALA A 240 1.01 0.77 6.36
C ALA A 240 1.83 -0.47 6.73
N LEU A 241 1.21 -1.65 6.88
CA LEU A 241 1.93 -2.90 7.18
C LEU A 241 2.66 -3.49 5.97
N VAL A 242 2.06 -3.42 4.77
CA VAL A 242 2.63 -4.00 3.55
C VAL A 242 4.03 -3.43 3.22
N PRO A 243 4.30 -2.12 3.33
CA PRO A 243 5.62 -1.56 3.10
C PRO A 243 6.70 -2.18 4.00
N ILE A 244 6.45 -2.26 5.31
CA ILE A 244 7.39 -2.84 6.29
C ILE A 244 7.75 -4.27 5.87
N ILE A 245 6.74 -5.09 5.61
CA ILE A 245 6.91 -6.52 5.30
C ILE A 245 7.55 -6.71 3.93
N THR A 246 7.19 -5.89 2.95
CA THR A 246 7.77 -5.91 1.61
C THR A 246 9.25 -5.57 1.67
N VAL A 247 9.66 -4.54 2.42
CA VAL A 247 11.06 -4.16 2.57
C VAL A 247 11.88 -5.29 3.21
N LEU A 248 11.39 -5.85 4.32
CA LEU A 248 12.04 -6.96 5.02
C LEU A 248 12.15 -8.21 4.13
N TRP A 249 11.11 -8.51 3.37
CA TRP A 249 11.09 -9.62 2.43
C TRP A 249 12.05 -9.41 1.25
N PHE A 250 12.05 -8.21 0.66
CA PHE A 250 12.80 -7.88 -0.55
C PHE A 250 14.30 -8.08 -0.35
N ARG A 251 14.79 -7.79 0.86
CA ARG A 251 16.18 -8.00 1.27
C ARG A 251 16.42 -9.35 1.96
N ARG A 252 15.46 -10.26 1.90
CA ARG A 252 15.51 -11.62 2.45
C ARG A 252 15.78 -11.69 3.97
N ILE A 253 15.46 -10.60 4.68
CA ILE A 253 15.50 -10.56 6.15
C ILE A 253 14.42 -11.46 6.72
N VAL A 254 13.25 -11.42 6.09
CA VAL A 254 12.10 -12.27 6.38
C VAL A 254 11.82 -13.14 5.16
N LYS A 255 11.58 -14.43 5.37
CA LYS A 255 11.25 -15.36 4.28
C LYS A 255 9.81 -15.14 3.83
N ALA A 256 9.52 -15.40 2.55
CA ALA A 256 8.18 -15.24 1.97
C ALA A 256 7.09 -15.95 2.78
N ARG A 257 7.41 -17.11 3.34
CA ARG A 257 6.51 -17.91 4.18
C ARG A 257 6.06 -17.19 5.46
N HIS A 258 6.89 -16.32 6.03
CA HIS A 258 6.52 -15.61 7.26
C HIS A 258 5.51 -14.47 7.00
N ILE A 259 5.28 -14.09 5.74
CA ILE A 259 4.28 -13.07 5.36
C ILE A 259 2.88 -13.51 5.79
N ILE A 260 2.58 -14.81 5.74
CA ILE A 260 1.27 -15.33 6.17
C ILE A 260 1.03 -14.97 7.65
N LEU A 261 2.05 -15.14 8.49
CA LEU A 261 1.96 -14.89 9.93
C LEU A 261 2.00 -13.39 10.27
N TYR A 262 2.87 -12.62 9.62
CA TYR A 262 3.09 -11.22 9.96
C TYR A 262 2.14 -10.24 9.26
N LEU A 263 1.57 -10.62 8.10
CA LEU A 263 0.65 -9.81 7.31
C LEU A 263 -0.74 -10.43 7.30
N LEU A 264 -0.90 -11.61 6.70
CA LEU A 264 -2.22 -12.15 6.37
C LEU A 264 -3.05 -12.50 7.61
N LEU A 265 -2.45 -13.09 8.65
CA LEU A 265 -3.17 -13.46 9.86
C LEU A 265 -3.68 -12.25 10.67
N PRO A 266 -2.86 -11.24 11.03
CA PRO A 266 -3.34 -10.02 11.67
C PRO A 266 -4.42 -9.31 10.85
N LEU A 267 -4.24 -9.23 9.53
CA LEU A 267 -5.21 -8.61 8.65
C LEU A 267 -6.53 -9.38 8.59
N PHE A 268 -6.46 -10.71 8.53
CA PHE A 268 -7.65 -11.56 8.56
C PHE A 268 -8.42 -11.36 9.86
N LEU A 269 -7.73 -11.37 11.00
CA LEU A 269 -8.33 -11.15 12.32
C LEU A 269 -8.96 -9.76 12.43
N ILE A 270 -8.28 -8.72 11.95
CA ILE A 270 -8.80 -7.35 11.90
C ILE A 270 -10.02 -7.27 10.99
N PHE A 271 -9.95 -7.84 9.79
CA PHE A 271 -11.02 -7.82 8.79
C PHE A 271 -12.28 -8.50 9.31
N VAL A 272 -12.16 -9.75 9.75
CA VAL A 272 -13.28 -10.56 10.23
C VAL A 272 -13.79 -10.01 11.55
N GLY A 273 -12.90 -9.73 12.50
CA GLY A 273 -13.26 -9.24 13.83
C GLY A 273 -14.01 -7.91 13.77
N GLN A 274 -13.53 -6.95 12.99
CA GLN A 274 -14.21 -5.65 12.85
C GLN A 274 -15.61 -5.80 12.24
N LYS A 275 -15.74 -6.55 11.14
CA LYS A 275 -17.04 -6.74 10.47
C LYS A 275 -18.02 -7.53 11.32
N TYR A 276 -17.54 -8.56 12.00
CA TYR A 276 -18.33 -9.36 12.91
C TYR A 276 -18.91 -8.51 14.05
N ILE A 277 -18.10 -7.68 14.70
CA ILE A 277 -18.56 -6.75 15.76
C ILE A 277 -19.63 -5.79 15.23
N LEU A 278 -19.46 -5.23 14.03
CA LEU A 278 -20.43 -4.31 13.43
C LEU A 278 -21.76 -4.99 13.12
N MET A 279 -21.73 -6.22 12.61
CA MET A 279 -22.95 -6.97 12.28
C MET A 279 -23.70 -7.42 13.53
N LEU A 280 -22.97 -7.86 14.57
CA LEU A 280 -23.56 -8.14 15.88
C LEU A 280 -24.27 -6.92 16.46
N ARG A 281 -23.66 -5.73 16.39
CA ARG A 281 -24.29 -4.48 16.83
C ARG A 281 -25.53 -4.11 16.03
N ALA A 282 -25.54 -4.43 14.75
CA ALA A 282 -26.69 -4.24 13.87
C ALA A 282 -27.78 -5.31 14.04
N GLY A 283 -27.61 -6.27 14.97
CA GLY A 283 -28.55 -7.38 15.18
C GLY A 283 -28.54 -8.43 14.07
N ALA A 284 -27.56 -8.40 13.17
CA ALA A 284 -27.44 -9.34 12.07
C ALA A 284 -26.53 -10.51 12.45
N GLN A 285 -27.06 -11.74 12.38
CA GLN A 285 -26.25 -12.96 12.45
C GLN A 285 -25.71 -13.27 11.05
N THR A 286 -24.40 -13.50 10.97
CA THR A 286 -23.70 -13.83 9.72
C THR A 286 -22.60 -14.82 10.02
N ASP A 287 -22.31 -15.69 9.07
CA ASP A 287 -21.13 -16.54 9.11
C ASP A 287 -19.89 -15.78 8.61
N ILE A 288 -18.71 -16.28 8.99
CA ILE A 288 -17.41 -15.70 8.61
C ILE A 288 -17.21 -15.76 7.10
N TRP A 289 -17.75 -16.79 6.43
CA TRP A 289 -17.60 -16.96 5.00
C TRP A 289 -18.31 -15.83 4.24
N TYR A 290 -19.56 -15.51 4.60
CA TYR A 290 -20.28 -14.36 4.04
C TYR A 290 -19.52 -13.04 4.25
N ILE A 291 -18.94 -12.81 5.43
CA ILE A 291 -18.14 -11.59 5.70
C ILE A 291 -16.97 -11.44 4.71
N LEU A 292 -16.31 -12.55 4.35
CA LEU A 292 -15.17 -12.56 3.43
C LEU A 292 -15.61 -12.34 1.97
N VAL A 293 -16.60 -13.09 1.50
CA VAL A 293 -16.98 -13.08 0.06
C VAL A 293 -17.91 -11.92 -0.31
N SER A 294 -18.78 -11.48 0.60
CA SER A 294 -19.76 -10.42 0.33
C SER A 294 -19.10 -9.11 -0.12
N ARG A 295 -17.94 -8.78 0.47
CA ARG A 295 -17.19 -7.59 0.10
C ARG A 295 -16.66 -7.66 -1.33
N ALA A 296 -16.04 -8.77 -1.70
CA ALA A 296 -15.53 -8.98 -3.05
C ALA A 296 -16.68 -8.96 -4.08
N GLY A 297 -17.79 -9.64 -3.76
CA GLY A 297 -18.99 -9.64 -4.60
C GLY A 297 -19.57 -8.24 -4.79
N PHE A 298 -19.66 -7.45 -3.74
CA PHE A 298 -20.19 -6.08 -3.80
C PHE A 298 -19.30 -5.15 -4.64
N THR A 299 -17.97 -5.27 -4.53
CA THR A 299 -17.03 -4.50 -5.34
C THR A 299 -17.19 -4.84 -6.83
N LEU A 300 -17.32 -6.12 -7.16
CA LEU A 300 -17.53 -6.57 -8.54
C LEU A 300 -18.91 -6.20 -9.09
N TYR A 301 -19.93 -6.22 -8.23
CA TYR A 301 -21.28 -5.75 -8.54
C TYR A 301 -21.27 -4.24 -8.83
N SER A 302 -20.57 -3.47 -8.01
CA SER A 302 -20.40 -2.03 -8.21
C SER A 302 -19.69 -1.74 -9.54
N LEU A 303 -18.68 -2.54 -9.90
CA LEU A 303 -18.01 -2.43 -11.18
C LEU A 303 -18.94 -2.72 -12.36
N SER A 304 -19.74 -3.80 -12.31
CA SER A 304 -20.64 -4.14 -13.43
C SER A 304 -21.67 -3.04 -13.68
N LEU A 305 -22.14 -2.39 -12.62
CA LEU A 305 -23.01 -1.23 -12.73
C LEU A 305 -22.30 0.00 -13.32
N ILE A 306 -21.06 0.27 -12.92
CA ILE A 306 -20.25 1.36 -13.50
C ILE A 306 -20.10 1.16 -15.01
N ILE A 307 -19.69 -0.03 -15.44
CA ILE A 307 -19.52 -0.34 -16.86
C ILE A 307 -20.83 -0.17 -17.63
N ARG A 308 -21.96 -0.56 -17.02
CA ARG A 308 -23.28 -0.40 -17.64
C ARG A 308 -23.71 1.07 -17.73
N SER A 309 -23.49 1.84 -16.67
CA SER A 309 -24.01 3.21 -16.55
C SER A 309 -23.16 4.24 -17.29
N PHE A 310 -21.87 3.97 -17.47
CA PHE A 310 -20.94 4.89 -18.11
C PHE A 310 -20.39 4.29 -19.40
N GLY A 311 -20.53 5.01 -20.50
CA GLY A 311 -20.00 4.59 -21.81
C GLY A 311 -18.46 4.55 -21.85
N PRO A 312 -17.89 4.01 -22.94
CA PRO A 312 -16.45 3.70 -23.03
C PRO A 312 -15.53 4.92 -23.13
N TRP A 313 -16.07 6.14 -23.13
CA TRP A 313 -15.33 7.38 -23.33
C TRP A 313 -15.09 8.17 -22.04
N GLY A 314 -15.64 7.72 -20.91
CA GLY A 314 -15.62 8.49 -19.67
C GLY A 314 -16.52 9.72 -19.74
N ILE A 315 -16.79 10.31 -18.57
CA ILE A 315 -17.67 11.47 -18.44
C ILE A 315 -17.10 12.56 -17.53
N SER A 316 -16.17 12.22 -16.63
CA SER A 316 -15.68 13.11 -15.58
C SER A 316 -14.27 13.68 -15.85
N TYR A 317 -13.58 13.19 -16.89
CA TYR A 317 -12.33 13.74 -17.44
C TYR A 317 -11.23 14.08 -16.41
N GLY A 318 -11.16 13.35 -15.29
CA GLY A 318 -10.13 13.50 -14.26
C GLY A 318 -10.61 14.22 -13.01
N GLU A 319 -11.88 14.64 -12.94
CA GLU A 319 -12.45 15.22 -11.74
C GLU A 319 -12.42 14.23 -10.57
N ILE A 320 -12.67 12.94 -10.83
CA ILE A 320 -12.75 11.92 -9.79
C ILE A 320 -11.36 11.54 -9.28
N LEU A 321 -10.42 11.27 -10.18
CA LEU A 321 -9.09 10.75 -9.86
C LEU A 321 -8.09 11.84 -9.48
N PHE A 322 -8.20 13.05 -10.04
CA PHE A 322 -7.16 14.07 -9.86
C PHE A 322 -7.67 15.28 -9.10
N LEU A 323 -8.80 15.87 -9.51
CA LEU A 323 -9.30 17.09 -8.88
C LEU A 323 -9.79 16.81 -7.46
N ASN A 324 -10.58 15.76 -7.25
CA ASN A 324 -11.14 15.42 -5.94
C ASN A 324 -10.07 15.21 -4.87
N PRO A 325 -8.99 14.42 -5.07
CA PRO A 325 -7.91 14.34 -4.11
C PRO A 325 -7.27 15.69 -3.77
N ILE A 326 -7.03 16.54 -4.76
CA ILE A 326 -6.46 17.88 -4.57
C ILE A 326 -7.40 18.75 -3.70
N LEU A 327 -8.68 18.82 -4.06
CA LEU A 327 -9.69 19.57 -3.29
C LEU A 327 -9.78 19.06 -1.85
N THR A 328 -9.60 17.76 -1.66
CA THR A 328 -9.60 17.15 -0.32
C THR A 328 -8.44 17.62 0.51
N ILE A 329 -7.23 17.59 -0.05
CA ILE A 329 -6.01 18.03 0.64
C ILE A 329 -6.14 19.52 1.02
N LEU A 330 -6.81 20.32 0.17
CA LEU A 330 -7.09 21.72 0.42
C LEU A 330 -8.25 21.97 1.41
N GLY A 331 -8.91 20.93 1.93
CA GLY A 331 -10.04 21.05 2.85
C GLY A 331 -11.32 21.59 2.21
N ILE A 332 -11.42 21.53 0.89
CA ILE A 332 -12.56 22.03 0.13
C ILE A 332 -13.64 20.92 0.04
N PRO A 333 -14.93 21.23 0.30
CA PRO A 333 -16.03 20.29 0.10
C PRO A 333 -16.00 19.70 -1.31
N ARG A 334 -16.12 18.40 -1.41
CA ARG A 334 -15.95 17.66 -2.66
C ARG A 334 -17.06 16.65 -2.86
N LEU A 335 -17.23 16.26 -4.11
CA LEU A 335 -18.02 15.11 -4.48
C LEU A 335 -17.29 13.86 -3.96
N LEU A 336 -17.85 13.20 -2.96
CA LEU A 336 -17.29 11.93 -2.51
C LEU A 336 -17.55 10.89 -3.62
N ILE A 337 -16.47 10.28 -4.11
CA ILE A 337 -16.50 9.36 -5.26
C ILE A 337 -17.49 8.23 -5.01
N GLY A 338 -17.47 7.66 -3.81
CA GLY A 338 -18.40 6.60 -3.44
C GLY A 338 -19.87 7.04 -3.47
N PRO A 339 -20.27 8.10 -2.76
CA PRO A 339 -21.63 8.67 -2.77
C PRO A 339 -22.09 9.16 -4.14
N PHE A 340 -21.21 9.74 -4.97
CA PHE A 340 -21.55 10.08 -6.36
C PHE A 340 -21.84 8.85 -7.19
N LEU A 341 -20.96 7.86 -7.13
CA LEU A 341 -21.20 6.59 -7.79
C LEU A 341 -22.49 5.97 -7.24
N GLY A 342 -22.76 6.06 -5.95
CA GLY A 342 -24.01 5.60 -5.37
C GLY A 342 -25.25 6.32 -5.84
N SER A 343 -25.21 7.64 -5.93
CA SER A 343 -26.34 8.43 -6.40
C SER A 343 -26.60 8.21 -7.88
N VAL A 344 -25.55 8.04 -8.69
CA VAL A 344 -25.67 7.78 -10.14
C VAL A 344 -26.07 6.32 -10.42
N ILE A 345 -25.62 5.37 -9.61
CA ILE A 345 -25.79 3.93 -9.88
C ILE A 345 -27.01 3.33 -9.19
N VAL A 346 -27.26 3.68 -7.93
CA VAL A 346 -28.32 3.07 -7.09
C VAL A 346 -29.34 4.11 -6.62
N GLY A 347 -29.17 5.39 -6.98
CA GLY A 347 -30.05 6.48 -6.53
C GLY A 347 -29.87 6.84 -5.06
N ILE A 348 -28.84 6.31 -4.37
CA ILE A 348 -28.59 6.54 -2.95
C ILE A 348 -27.15 7.04 -2.78
N PRO A 349 -26.92 8.21 -2.16
CA PRO A 349 -25.59 8.76 -1.94
C PRO A 349 -24.85 8.01 -0.81
N SER A 350 -24.50 6.75 -1.05
CA SER A 350 -23.69 5.91 -0.16
C SER A 350 -22.36 5.56 -0.82
N SER A 351 -21.29 5.40 -0.05
CA SER A 351 -19.96 5.13 -0.60
C SER A 351 -19.83 3.76 -1.27
N TYR A 352 -20.08 3.67 -2.58
CA TYR A 352 -19.75 2.48 -3.37
C TYR A 352 -18.29 2.52 -3.80
N THR A 353 -17.50 1.61 -3.24
CA THR A 353 -16.13 1.37 -3.71
C THR A 353 -16.17 0.35 -4.83
N SER A 354 -15.51 0.65 -5.94
CA SER A 354 -15.26 -0.28 -7.04
C SER A 354 -13.78 -0.66 -7.07
N THR A 355 -13.39 -1.47 -8.04
CA THR A 355 -12.00 -1.91 -8.24
C THR A 355 -11.15 -0.77 -8.80
N PHE A 356 -9.86 -1.03 -8.97
CA PHE A 356 -8.91 -0.13 -9.63
C PHE A 356 -9.43 0.47 -10.95
N ILE A 357 -10.20 -0.29 -11.72
CA ILE A 357 -10.70 0.17 -13.02
C ILE A 357 -11.97 1.04 -12.93
N GLY A 358 -12.75 0.96 -11.85
CA GLY A 358 -14.05 1.64 -11.79
C GLY A 358 -13.94 3.16 -11.88
N PRO A 359 -13.17 3.84 -11.02
CA PRO A 359 -12.99 5.29 -11.10
C PRO A 359 -12.28 5.73 -12.39
N ILE A 360 -11.38 4.89 -12.91
CA ILE A 360 -10.68 5.12 -14.19
C ILE A 360 -11.66 5.14 -15.36
N TRP A 361 -12.58 4.18 -15.38
CA TRP A 361 -13.61 4.10 -16.42
C TRP A 361 -14.52 5.32 -16.42
N VAL A 362 -14.92 5.79 -15.24
CA VAL A 362 -15.82 6.95 -15.11
C VAL A 362 -15.14 8.23 -15.57
N ASP A 363 -13.87 8.45 -15.22
CA ASP A 363 -13.15 9.65 -15.66
C ASP A 363 -12.80 9.61 -17.15
N PHE A 364 -12.22 8.51 -17.63
CA PHE A 364 -11.50 8.50 -18.91
C PHE A 364 -11.86 7.33 -19.83
N GLY A 365 -12.76 6.45 -19.40
CA GLY A 365 -13.16 5.27 -20.16
C GLY A 365 -11.97 4.39 -20.57
N ILE A 366 -11.99 3.94 -21.82
CA ILE A 366 -10.97 3.06 -22.39
C ILE A 366 -9.59 3.72 -22.47
N ILE A 367 -9.54 5.04 -22.67
CA ILE A 367 -8.27 5.79 -22.74
C ILE A 367 -7.57 5.72 -21.39
N GLY A 368 -8.29 5.98 -20.29
CA GLY A 368 -7.74 5.86 -18.95
C GLY A 368 -7.34 4.43 -18.61
N LEU A 369 -8.14 3.45 -19.03
CA LEU A 369 -7.88 2.03 -18.79
C LEU A 369 -6.60 1.54 -19.46
N ILE A 370 -6.14 2.22 -20.52
CA ILE A 370 -4.84 1.94 -21.14
C ILE A 370 -3.74 2.79 -20.49
N LEU A 371 -3.93 4.11 -20.41
CA LEU A 371 -2.87 5.04 -20.01
C LEU A 371 -2.50 4.94 -18.53
N LEU A 372 -3.48 4.84 -17.63
CA LEU A 372 -3.19 4.84 -16.20
C LEU A 372 -2.46 3.58 -15.75
N PRO A 373 -2.90 2.34 -16.08
CA PRO A 373 -2.14 1.15 -15.73
C PRO A 373 -0.74 1.15 -16.37
N LEU A 374 -0.61 1.70 -17.59
CA LEU A 374 0.69 1.89 -18.24
C LEU A 374 1.60 2.80 -17.40
N ILE A 375 1.11 3.95 -16.93
CA ILE A 375 1.85 4.89 -16.08
C ILE A 375 2.21 4.23 -14.73
N PHE A 376 1.24 3.64 -14.04
CA PHE A 376 1.45 3.01 -12.73
C PHE A 376 2.46 1.85 -12.81
N GLY A 377 2.35 1.02 -13.85
CA GLY A 377 3.30 -0.07 -14.07
C GLY A 377 4.69 0.46 -14.38
N SER A 378 4.81 1.47 -15.24
CA SER A 378 6.10 2.07 -15.59
C SER A 378 6.84 2.64 -14.37
N ILE A 379 6.13 3.37 -13.51
CA ILE A 379 6.69 3.91 -12.26
C ILE A 379 7.11 2.76 -11.33
N THR A 380 6.24 1.76 -11.15
CA THR A 380 6.55 0.62 -10.26
C THR A 380 7.79 -0.14 -10.75
N GLY A 381 7.89 -0.41 -12.05
CA GLY A 381 9.03 -1.12 -12.66
C GLY A 381 10.35 -0.36 -12.55
N ALA A 382 10.31 0.96 -12.72
CA ALA A 382 11.49 1.81 -12.53
C ALA A 382 12.00 1.75 -11.09
N TYR A 383 11.09 1.89 -10.12
CA TYR A 383 11.42 1.79 -8.70
C TYR A 383 11.90 0.42 -8.27
N TYR A 384 11.25 -0.64 -8.78
CA TYR A 384 11.69 -2.02 -8.57
C TYR A 384 13.12 -2.22 -9.06
N SER A 385 13.44 -1.78 -10.29
CA SER A 385 14.77 -1.89 -10.89
C SER A 385 15.85 -1.17 -10.05
N LEU A 386 15.57 0.03 -9.56
CA LEU A 386 16.50 0.77 -8.69
C LEU A 386 16.63 0.13 -7.30
N ALA A 387 15.54 -0.41 -6.75
CA ALA A 387 15.53 -1.12 -5.47
C ALA A 387 16.38 -2.40 -5.51
N VAL A 388 16.22 -3.22 -6.56
CA VAL A 388 17.03 -4.44 -6.79
C VAL A 388 18.52 -4.10 -6.78
N ARG A 389 18.90 -2.96 -7.37
CA ARG A 389 20.29 -2.47 -7.46
C ARG A 389 20.83 -1.78 -6.21
N GLY A 390 20.09 -1.82 -5.10
CA GLY A 390 20.61 -1.40 -3.80
C GLY A 390 20.08 -0.06 -3.28
N SER A 391 19.25 0.66 -4.02
CA SER A 391 18.71 1.94 -3.53
C SER A 391 17.67 1.72 -2.42
N SER A 392 17.98 2.20 -1.21
CA SER A 392 17.08 2.17 -0.05
C SER A 392 15.84 3.05 -0.25
N VAL A 393 16.01 4.29 -0.73
CA VAL A 393 14.89 5.19 -1.05
C VAL A 393 13.96 4.55 -2.08
N SER A 394 14.53 3.96 -3.14
CA SER A 394 13.72 3.30 -4.17
C SER A 394 12.98 2.09 -3.64
N LEU A 395 13.57 1.34 -2.71
CA LEU A 395 12.92 0.20 -2.06
C LEU A 395 11.74 0.66 -1.17
N ALA A 396 11.91 1.73 -0.40
CA ALA A 396 10.82 2.33 0.37
C ALA A 396 9.66 2.76 -0.53
N LEU A 397 9.95 3.51 -1.60
CA LEU A 397 8.94 4.00 -2.54
C LEU A 397 8.27 2.87 -3.33
N TYR A 398 9.03 1.87 -3.79
CA TYR A 398 8.48 0.65 -4.39
C TYR A 398 7.48 -0.04 -3.45
N SER A 399 7.83 -0.16 -2.16
CA SER A 399 7.00 -0.87 -1.19
C SER A 399 5.67 -0.13 -0.91
N ILE A 400 5.69 1.20 -0.91
CA ILE A 400 4.48 2.04 -0.83
C ILE A 400 3.63 1.86 -2.09
N LEU A 401 4.24 1.95 -3.28
CA LEU A 401 3.52 1.79 -4.55
C LEU A 401 2.84 0.42 -4.66
N LEU A 402 3.55 -0.65 -4.29
CA LEU A 402 2.98 -1.98 -4.23
C LEU A 402 1.78 -2.00 -3.28
N SER A 403 1.93 -1.46 -2.08
CA SER A 403 0.85 -1.36 -1.09
C SER A 403 -0.39 -0.67 -1.64
N CYS A 404 -0.23 0.50 -2.28
CA CYS A 404 -1.33 1.23 -2.92
C CYS A 404 -2.02 0.38 -4.00
N MET A 405 -1.24 -0.26 -4.88
CA MET A 405 -1.80 -1.11 -5.94
C MET A 405 -2.60 -2.29 -5.38
N LEU A 406 -2.12 -2.91 -4.29
CA LEU A 406 -2.85 -4.00 -3.63
C LEU A 406 -4.17 -3.54 -3.02
N VAL A 407 -4.20 -2.36 -2.40
CA VAL A 407 -5.45 -1.78 -1.87
C VAL A 407 -6.42 -1.44 -3.00
N TRP A 408 -5.91 -0.89 -4.10
CA TRP A 408 -6.76 -0.49 -5.23
C TRP A 408 -7.43 -1.66 -5.94
N ILE A 409 -6.97 -2.91 -5.77
CA ILE A 409 -7.71 -4.11 -6.22
C ILE A 409 -9.14 -4.09 -5.63
N GLU A 410 -9.27 -3.75 -4.35
CA GLU A 410 -10.56 -3.75 -3.66
C GLU A 410 -11.30 -2.40 -3.74
N SER A 411 -10.60 -1.29 -3.53
CA SER A 411 -11.25 0.02 -3.31
C SER A 411 -11.04 1.05 -4.42
N GLY A 412 -10.18 0.73 -5.39
CA GLY A 412 -9.77 1.66 -6.43
C GLY A 412 -8.96 2.85 -5.91
N PRO A 413 -8.43 3.69 -6.81
CA PRO A 413 -7.64 4.87 -6.48
C PRO A 413 -8.53 6.04 -6.00
N VAL A 414 -9.38 5.78 -5.00
CA VAL A 414 -10.33 6.77 -4.45
C VAL A 414 -9.85 7.42 -3.16
N HIS A 415 -8.75 6.91 -2.60
CA HIS A 415 -8.17 7.35 -1.32
C HIS A 415 -7.13 8.45 -1.55
N PRO A 416 -7.43 9.74 -1.26
CA PRO A 416 -6.56 10.87 -1.58
C PRO A 416 -5.18 10.81 -0.91
N TYR A 417 -5.12 10.27 0.30
CA TYR A 417 -3.86 10.10 1.04
C TYR A 417 -2.90 9.14 0.32
N LEU A 418 -3.37 8.27 -0.58
CA LEU A 418 -2.47 7.44 -1.38
C LEU A 418 -1.88 8.19 -2.59
N TYR A 419 -2.38 9.38 -2.93
CA TYR A 419 -1.88 10.18 -4.04
C TYR A 419 -0.63 10.97 -3.69
N ILE A 420 -0.48 11.50 -2.46
CA ILE A 420 0.72 12.25 -2.08
C ILE A 420 1.97 11.35 -2.15
N PRO A 421 2.00 10.16 -1.52
CA PRO A 421 3.11 9.23 -1.67
C PRO A 421 3.34 8.84 -3.14
N PHE A 422 2.26 8.65 -3.91
CA PHE A 422 2.35 8.35 -5.34
C PHE A 422 3.02 9.48 -6.15
N PHE A 423 2.56 10.73 -6.04
CA PHE A 423 3.16 11.86 -6.76
C PHE A 423 4.61 12.13 -6.34
N LEU A 424 4.93 11.93 -5.05
CA LEU A 424 6.31 11.97 -4.58
C LEU A 424 7.18 10.95 -5.31
N THR A 425 6.68 9.74 -5.58
CA THR A 425 7.44 8.74 -6.35
C THR A 425 7.71 9.21 -7.78
N VAL A 426 6.77 9.85 -8.47
CA VAL A 426 7.02 10.31 -9.86
C VAL A 426 8.15 11.34 -9.92
N LEU A 427 8.17 12.28 -8.97
CA LEU A 427 9.12 13.39 -8.94
C LEU A 427 10.52 12.98 -8.49
N LEU A 428 10.65 11.88 -7.75
CA LEU A 428 11.91 11.48 -7.11
C LEU A 428 12.81 10.63 -8.02
N ILE A 429 12.29 9.98 -9.07
CA ILE A 429 13.11 9.14 -9.99
C ILE A 429 14.33 9.90 -10.54
N PRO A 430 14.21 11.15 -11.08
CA PRO A 430 15.36 11.88 -11.60
C PRO A 430 16.34 12.33 -10.50
N LEU A 431 15.86 12.51 -9.27
CA LEU A 431 16.64 12.99 -8.14
C LEU A 431 17.48 11.87 -7.51
N ILE A 432 16.98 10.64 -7.52
CA ILE A 432 17.64 9.46 -6.94
C ILE A 432 18.42 8.63 -7.96
N SER A 433 18.43 9.03 -9.24
CA SER A 433 19.17 8.33 -10.29
C SER A 433 20.04 9.28 -11.12
N ARG A 434 21.07 8.74 -11.78
CA ARG A 434 21.85 9.43 -12.82
C ARG A 434 21.85 8.58 -14.07
N ARG A 435 21.88 9.20 -15.25
CA ARG A 435 22.16 8.43 -16.47
C ARG A 435 23.57 7.86 -16.35
N ARG A 436 23.68 6.56 -16.60
CA ARG A 436 24.96 5.88 -16.69
C ARG A 436 25.73 6.50 -17.85
N SER A 437 26.96 6.99 -17.61
CA SER A 437 27.84 7.44 -18.69
C SER A 437 28.12 6.24 -19.59
N VAL A 438 27.93 6.42 -20.90
CA VAL A 438 28.34 5.41 -21.87
C VAL A 438 29.84 5.59 -22.03
N GLY A 439 30.62 4.80 -21.28
CA GLY A 439 32.08 4.84 -21.27
C GLY A 439 32.63 4.91 -19.84
N ASP A 440 32.78 3.74 -19.22
CA ASP A 440 33.81 3.37 -18.25
C ASP A 440 33.95 1.84 -18.27
#